data_AF-A0A7X6SMS6-F1
#
_entry.id   AF-A0A7X6SMS6-F1
#
_cell.length_a   1.000
_cell.length_b   1.000
_cell.length_c   1.000
_cell.angle_alpha   90.00
_cell.angle_beta   90.00
_cell.angle_gamma   90.00
#
_symmetry.space_group_name_H-M   'P 1'
#
loop_
_entity.id
_entity.type
_entity.pdbx_description
1 polymer ?
#
loop_
_entity_poly.entity_id
_entity_poly.type
_entity_poly.pdbx_seq_one_letter_code
_entity_poly.pdbx_strand_id
1 'polypeptide(L)'
;VYNHPAYAYYRDKYTGGNNPPDCGSFDGVTGIGNPGGNCQNCPYNKFGSGEGQSKLCKNKRMLYILREGELFPITLSLPTGSLKSFTNYVKSQLSRGRKLNQVVTKITLKKATNASGIAFSQAVFSFERMLTAEERNAVAGVSETVKAYAANLTPASLIDDEPLVDPETGEIIEPLK
;
A
#
# COMPACT_ATOMS: atom_id res chain seq x y z
N VAL A 1 3.75 -8.26 9.37
CA VAL A 1 3.45 -9.71 9.21
C VAL A 1 3.39 -10.15 7.76
N TYR A 2 2.74 -9.39 6.86
CA TYR A 2 2.71 -9.69 5.43
C TYR A 2 2.66 -8.38 4.62
N ASN A 3 2.94 -8.43 3.32
CA ASN A 3 2.77 -7.31 2.41
C ASN A 3 2.74 -7.78 0.95
N HIS A 4 1.99 -7.07 0.10
CA HIS A 4 1.91 -7.34 -1.34
C HIS A 4 1.70 -6.04 -2.14
N PRO A 5 1.95 -6.04 -3.46
CA PRO A 5 1.59 -4.93 -4.34
C PRO A 5 0.09 -4.64 -4.29
N ALA A 6 -0.29 -3.40 -4.54
CA ALA A 6 -1.68 -3.00 -4.68
C ALA A 6 -1.74 -1.90 -5.75
N TYR A 7 -2.08 -2.27 -6.98
CA TYR A 7 -2.20 -1.30 -8.08
C TYR A 7 -3.68 -0.97 -8.27
N ALA A 8 -3.98 0.31 -8.45
CA ALA A 8 -5.33 0.79 -8.65
C ALA A 8 -5.35 1.79 -9.81
N TYR A 9 -6.20 1.53 -10.80
CA TYR A 9 -6.46 2.42 -11.92
C TYR A 9 -7.90 2.91 -11.86
N TYR A 10 -8.04 4.23 -11.97
CA TYR A 10 -9.31 4.93 -12.13
C TYR A 10 -9.26 5.61 -13.49
N ARG A 11 -10.24 5.35 -14.35
CA ARG A 11 -10.34 5.96 -15.67
C ARG A 11 -10.67 7.44 -15.55
N ASP A 12 -11.65 7.73 -14.70
CA ASP A 12 -12.15 9.06 -14.49
C ASP A 12 -11.35 9.75 -13.37
N LYS A 13 -11.13 11.06 -13.52
CA LYS A 13 -10.50 11.84 -12.45
C LYS A 13 -11.39 11.77 -11.22
N TYR A 14 -10.78 11.77 -10.05
CA TYR A 14 -11.51 11.72 -8.80
C TYR A 14 -12.40 12.96 -8.64
N THR A 15 -13.72 12.76 -8.64
CA THR A 15 -14.74 13.81 -8.48
C THR A 15 -15.43 13.77 -7.11
N GLY A 16 -14.86 13.03 -6.15
CA GLY A 16 -15.50 12.73 -4.86
C GLY A 16 -16.11 11.33 -4.81
N GLY A 17 -16.04 10.70 -3.63
CA GLY A 17 -16.67 9.42 -3.28
C GLY A 17 -15.75 8.21 -3.08
N ASN A 18 -16.33 7.07 -2.73
CA ASN A 18 -15.64 5.79 -2.43
C ASN A 18 -15.85 4.75 -3.54
N ASN A 19 -15.71 5.18 -4.79
CA ASN A 19 -15.85 4.26 -5.92
C ASN A 19 -14.67 3.27 -5.96
N PRO A 20 -14.91 1.99 -6.26
CA PRO A 20 -13.84 1.06 -6.51
C PRO A 20 -13.07 1.46 -7.78
N PRO A 21 -11.79 1.08 -7.91
CA PRO A 21 -11.05 1.30 -9.15
C PRO A 21 -11.64 0.50 -10.29
N ASP A 22 -11.59 1.07 -11.50
CA ASP A 22 -11.95 0.37 -12.73
C ASP A 22 -11.09 -0.89 -12.95
N CYS A 23 -9.83 -0.85 -12.50
CA CYS A 23 -8.93 -2.00 -12.53
C CYS A 23 -8.02 -2.04 -11.29
N GLY A 24 -7.88 -3.23 -10.70
CA GLY A 24 -7.05 -3.49 -9.53
C GLY A 24 -6.09 -4.67 -9.71
N SER A 25 -4.93 -4.65 -9.04
CA SER A 25 -3.99 -5.78 -9.00
C SER A 25 -3.37 -5.93 -7.62
N PHE A 26 -3.33 -7.15 -7.08
CA PHE A 26 -2.76 -7.45 -5.77
C PHE A 26 -1.43 -8.24 -5.83
N ASP A 27 -1.05 -8.71 -7.01
CA ASP A 27 0.24 -9.34 -7.30
C ASP A 27 1.21 -8.37 -8.01
N GLY A 28 0.70 -7.23 -8.50
CA GLY A 28 1.44 -6.27 -9.31
C GLY A 28 1.76 -6.74 -10.72
N VAL A 29 1.16 -7.86 -11.16
CA VAL A 29 1.40 -8.54 -12.44
C VAL A 29 0.12 -8.63 -13.26
N THR A 30 -1.00 -9.00 -12.63
CA THR A 30 -2.29 -9.21 -13.30
C THR A 30 -3.33 -8.23 -12.76
N GLY A 31 -3.86 -7.40 -13.66
CA GLY A 31 -4.97 -6.50 -13.40
C GLY A 31 -6.31 -7.19 -13.61
N ILE A 32 -7.24 -6.95 -12.70
CA ILE A 32 -8.62 -7.44 -12.70
C ILE A 32 -9.53 -6.22 -12.87
N GLY A 33 -10.43 -6.26 -13.85
CA GLY A 33 -11.31 -5.15 -14.21
C GLY A 33 -11.03 -4.63 -15.62
N ASN A 34 -11.26 -3.34 -15.86
CA ASN A 34 -11.08 -2.66 -17.13
C ASN A 34 -9.96 -1.60 -17.02
N PRO A 35 -8.84 -1.73 -17.76
CA PRO A 35 -8.61 -2.62 -18.91
C PRO A 35 -8.20 -4.07 -18.55
N GLY A 36 -7.87 -4.34 -17.29
CA GLY A 36 -7.38 -5.65 -16.86
C GLY A 36 -6.05 -6.06 -17.51
N GLY A 37 -5.72 -7.35 -17.44
CA GLY A 37 -4.59 -7.96 -18.15
C GLY A 37 -3.22 -7.71 -17.51
N ASN A 38 -2.15 -7.84 -18.29
CA ASN A 38 -0.78 -7.78 -17.77
C ASN A 38 -0.36 -6.34 -17.40
N CYS A 39 -0.09 -6.10 -16.12
CA CYS A 39 0.28 -4.78 -15.59
C CYS A 39 1.62 -4.25 -16.11
N GLN A 40 2.55 -5.10 -16.54
CA GLN A 40 3.83 -4.68 -17.12
C GLN A 40 3.64 -4.00 -18.48
N ASN A 41 2.68 -4.48 -19.27
CA ASN A 41 2.40 -3.95 -20.61
C ASN A 41 1.28 -2.90 -20.63
N CYS A 42 0.57 -2.73 -19.52
CA CYS A 42 -0.54 -1.80 -19.39
C CYS A 42 -0.13 -0.35 -19.75
N PRO A 43 -0.83 0.32 -20.70
CA PRO A 43 -0.49 1.68 -21.10
C PRO A 43 -0.64 2.68 -19.94
N TYR A 44 -1.54 2.42 -19.00
CA TYR A 44 -1.79 3.28 -17.83
C TYR A 44 -0.78 3.05 -16.69
N ASN A 45 0.05 1.99 -16.73
CA ASN A 45 1.11 1.74 -15.74
C ASN A 45 2.49 2.20 -16.23
N LYS A 46 2.53 3.16 -17.15
CA LYS A 46 3.77 3.76 -17.70
C LYS A 46 3.97 5.16 -17.14
N PHE A 47 5.22 5.55 -16.90
CA PHE A 47 5.52 6.94 -16.54
C PHE A 47 5.13 7.86 -17.71
N GLY A 48 4.53 9.01 -17.38
CA GLY A 48 3.97 9.94 -18.36
C GLY A 48 2.56 9.61 -18.85
N SER A 49 1.94 8.53 -18.33
CA SER A 49 0.52 8.26 -18.61
C SER A 49 -0.41 9.18 -17.80
N GLY A 50 0.03 9.61 -16.61
CA GLY A 50 -0.72 10.54 -15.73
C GLY A 50 -0.23 11.98 -15.82
N GLU A 51 -0.63 12.80 -14.86
CA GLU A 51 -0.20 14.20 -14.80
C GLU A 51 1.32 14.31 -14.59
N GLY A 52 1.97 15.17 -15.38
CA GLY A 52 3.42 15.32 -15.37
C GLY A 52 4.14 14.04 -15.80
N GLN A 53 5.06 13.56 -14.97
CA GLN A 53 5.81 12.32 -15.20
C GLN A 53 5.24 11.13 -14.41
N SER A 54 4.01 11.24 -13.89
CA SER A 54 3.39 10.21 -13.05
C SER A 54 2.73 9.09 -13.89
N LYS A 55 2.18 8.09 -13.20
CA LYS A 55 1.40 7.00 -13.79
C LYS A 55 -0.08 7.21 -13.48
N LEU A 56 -0.97 6.92 -14.42
CA LEU A 56 -2.42 6.88 -14.14
C LEU A 56 -2.78 5.73 -13.19
N CYS A 57 -2.19 4.55 -13.43
CA CYS A 57 -2.29 3.43 -12.51
C CYS A 57 -1.42 3.71 -11.28
N LYS A 58 -2.06 3.88 -10.13
CA LYS A 58 -1.41 4.16 -8.84
C LYS A 58 -0.85 2.86 -8.29
N ASN A 59 0.48 2.75 -8.27
CA ASN A 59 1.15 1.61 -7.66
C ASN A 59 1.37 1.89 -6.17
N LYS A 60 0.65 1.17 -5.31
CA LYS A 60 0.76 1.21 -3.85
C LYS A 60 1.33 -0.12 -3.33
N ARG A 61 1.59 -0.18 -2.02
CA ARG A 61 1.96 -1.43 -1.32
C ARG A 61 1.06 -1.58 -0.10
N MET A 62 0.32 -2.67 0.01
CA MET A 62 -0.43 -2.99 1.22
C MET A 62 0.50 -3.65 2.23
N LEU A 63 0.56 -3.09 3.43
CA LEU A 63 1.30 -3.61 4.56
C LEU A 63 0.33 -4.09 5.62
N TYR A 64 0.55 -5.30 6.12
CA TYR A 64 -0.16 -5.82 7.30
C TYR A 64 0.78 -5.78 8.49
N ILE A 65 0.44 -4.96 9.47
CA ILE A 65 1.28 -4.65 10.62
C ILE A 65 0.58 -5.14 11.87
N LEU A 66 1.23 -6.02 12.63
CA LEU A 66 0.76 -6.40 13.96
C LEU A 66 1.51 -5.51 14.96
N ARG A 67 0.78 -4.73 15.75
CA ARG A 67 1.36 -3.89 16.80
C ARG A 67 1.45 -4.65 18.11
N GLU A 68 2.33 -4.18 18.99
CA GLU A 68 2.43 -4.72 20.34
C GLU A 68 1.11 -4.54 21.09
N GLY A 69 0.66 -5.59 21.78
CA GLY A 69 -0.62 -5.60 22.50
C GLY A 69 -1.87 -5.80 21.64
N GLU A 70 -1.75 -5.84 20.31
CA GLU A 70 -2.89 -6.07 19.41
C GLU A 70 -3.03 -7.53 19.00
N LEU A 71 -4.28 -7.99 18.92
CA LEU A 71 -4.60 -9.34 18.44
C LEU A 71 -4.66 -9.43 16.92
N PHE A 72 -5.11 -8.35 16.26
CA PHE A 72 -5.34 -8.31 14.83
C PHE A 72 -4.39 -7.33 14.14
N PRO A 73 -3.84 -7.68 12.95
CA PRO A 73 -3.05 -6.76 12.17
C PRO A 73 -3.89 -5.61 11.62
N ILE A 74 -3.30 -4.42 11.60
CA ILE A 74 -3.82 -3.28 10.84
C ILE A 74 -3.33 -3.33 9.39
N THR A 75 -4.15 -2.83 8.47
CA THR A 75 -3.78 -2.65 7.06
C THR A 75 -3.34 -1.21 6.84
N LEU A 76 -2.16 -1.03 6.25
CA LEU A 76 -1.63 0.26 5.85
C LEU A 76 -1.36 0.26 4.35
N SER A 77 -2.07 1.12 3.61
CA SER A 77 -1.83 1.36 2.20
C SER A 77 -0.68 2.36 2.02
N LEU A 78 0.50 1.85 1.66
CA LEU A 78 1.69 2.66 1.52
C LEU A 78 1.66 3.41 0.18
N PRO A 79 1.68 4.76 0.18
CA PRO A 79 1.61 5.54 -1.05
C PRO A 79 2.89 5.43 -1.89
N THR A 80 2.78 5.78 -3.18
CA THR A 80 3.86 5.69 -4.17
C THR A 80 5.16 6.35 -3.70
N GLY A 81 5.06 7.51 -3.03
CA GLY A 81 6.20 8.27 -2.53
C GLY A 81 7.05 7.53 -1.49
N SER A 82 6.50 6.51 -0.83
CA SER A 82 7.17 5.73 0.22
C SER A 82 7.68 4.37 -0.26
N LEU A 83 7.33 3.95 -1.49
CA LEU A 83 7.70 2.63 -2.01
C LEU A 83 9.20 2.40 -2.13
N LYS A 84 9.96 3.43 -2.52
CA LYS A 84 11.43 3.32 -2.63
C LYS A 84 12.07 3.09 -1.25
N SER A 85 11.62 3.86 -0.25
CA SER A 85 12.06 3.75 1.15
C SER A 85 11.79 2.34 1.71
N PHE A 86 10.56 1.85 1.50
CA PHE A 86 10.17 0.50 1.88
C PHE A 86 11.01 -0.57 1.15
N THR A 87 11.13 -0.48 -0.18
CA THR A 87 11.90 -1.46 -0.97
C THR A 87 13.35 -1.55 -0.51
N ASN A 88 13.99 -0.40 -0.24
CA ASN A 88 15.35 -0.37 0.28
C ASN A 88 15.45 -1.03 1.66
N TYR A 89 14.49 -0.75 2.54
CA TYR A 89 14.41 -1.40 3.86
C TYR A 89 14.27 -2.92 3.73
N VAL A 90 13.32 -3.40 2.91
CA VAL A 90 13.12 -4.83 2.66
C VAL A 90 14.39 -5.50 2.14
N LYS A 91 15.03 -4.91 1.12
CA LYS A 91 16.32 -5.41 0.59
C LYS A 91 17.38 -5.50 1.68
N SER A 92 17.48 -4.48 2.54
CA SER A 92 18.45 -4.43 3.65
C SER A 92 18.21 -5.49 4.73
N GLN A 93 16.96 -5.90 4.97
CA GLN A 93 16.65 -6.98 5.90
C GLN A 93 16.90 -8.35 5.27
N LEU A 94 16.43 -8.54 4.03
CA LEU A 94 16.60 -9.81 3.32
C LEU A 94 18.08 -10.14 3.05
N SER A 95 18.91 -9.15 2.73
CA SER A 95 20.36 -9.36 2.54
C SER A 95 21.08 -9.82 3.83
N ARG A 96 20.46 -9.62 4.99
CA ARG A 96 20.95 -10.10 6.29
C ARG A 96 20.24 -11.38 6.75
N GLY A 97 19.47 -12.03 5.87
CA GLY A 97 18.70 -13.24 6.19
C GLY A 97 17.50 -12.99 7.10
N ARG A 98 17.09 -11.73 7.30
CA ARG A 98 15.99 -11.36 8.20
C ARG A 98 14.68 -11.24 7.42
N LYS A 99 13.72 -12.11 7.71
CA LYS A 99 12.37 -11.99 7.15
C LYS A 99 11.63 -10.87 7.87
N LEU A 100 10.79 -10.11 7.14
CA LEU A 100 10.05 -8.98 7.71
C LEU A 100 9.05 -9.39 8.80
N ASN A 101 8.58 -10.64 8.79
CA ASN A 101 7.71 -11.18 9.84
C ASN A 101 8.49 -11.72 11.05
N GLN A 102 9.80 -11.47 11.12
CA GLN A 102 10.68 -11.89 12.22
C GLN A 102 11.37 -10.69 12.90
N VAL A 103 11.01 -9.46 12.53
CA VAL A 103 11.65 -8.24 13.01
C VAL A 103 10.62 -7.23 13.50
N VAL A 104 11.01 -6.47 14.52
CA VAL A 104 10.31 -5.24 14.89
C VAL A 104 10.81 -4.12 13.98
N THR A 105 9.86 -3.48 13.29
CA THR A 105 10.14 -2.36 12.39
C THR A 105 9.60 -1.08 12.99
N LYS A 106 10.46 -0.08 13.15
CA LYS A 106 10.02 1.28 13.47
C LYS A 106 9.67 2.00 12.18
N ILE A 107 8.49 2.62 12.16
CA ILE A 107 7.98 3.39 11.02
C ILE A 107 7.80 4.83 11.48
N THR A 108 8.43 5.76 10.78
CA THR A 108 8.28 7.20 11.02
C THR A 108 7.88 7.92 9.74
N LEU A 109 7.38 9.15 9.86
CA LEU A 109 7.09 10.01 8.72
C LEU A 109 8.13 11.13 8.64
N LYS A 110 8.57 11.47 7.43
CA LYS A 110 9.33 12.68 7.15
C LYS A 110 8.70 13.47 6.02
N LYS A 111 8.84 14.79 6.06
CA LYS A 111 8.47 15.65 4.93
C LYS A 111 9.43 15.43 3.77
N ALA A 112 8.90 15.25 2.57
CA ALA A 112 9.65 15.13 1.33
C ALA A 112 8.97 15.99 0.25
N THR A 113 9.69 16.28 -0.84
CA THR A 113 9.17 17.05 -1.98
C THR A 113 9.35 16.25 -3.26
N ASN A 114 8.36 16.31 -4.16
CA ASN A 114 8.48 15.73 -5.49
C ASN A 114 9.21 16.70 -6.45
N ALA A 115 9.47 16.27 -7.69
CA ALA A 115 10.17 17.09 -8.69
C ALA A 115 9.43 18.40 -9.03
N SER A 116 8.12 18.46 -8.79
CA SER A 116 7.27 19.65 -9.00
C SER A 116 7.18 20.55 -7.76
N GLY A 117 7.92 20.25 -6.69
CA GLY A 117 7.94 21.04 -5.45
C GLY A 117 6.81 20.74 -4.46
N ILE A 118 5.91 19.79 -4.76
CA ILE A 118 4.80 19.43 -3.87
C ILE A 118 5.34 18.64 -2.68
N ALA A 119 5.06 19.13 -1.48
CA ALA A 119 5.41 18.46 -0.24
C ALA A 119 4.47 17.28 0.05
N PHE A 120 5.03 16.18 0.54
CA PHE A 120 4.28 15.00 0.97
C PHE A 120 4.95 14.32 2.18
N SER A 121 4.17 13.53 2.91
CA SER A 121 4.67 12.70 4.00
C SER A 121 5.21 11.38 3.46
N GLN A 122 6.51 11.13 3.63
CA GLN A 122 7.17 9.89 3.25
C GLN A 122 7.40 9.01 4.48
N ALA A 123 6.99 7.74 4.41
CA ALA A 123 7.28 6.75 5.42
C ALA A 123 8.75 6.28 5.36
N VAL A 124 9.37 6.19 6.52
CA VAL A 124 10.75 5.76 6.73
C VAL A 124 10.74 4.56 7.66
N PHE A 125 11.49 3.54 7.28
CA PHE A 125 11.50 2.24 7.94
C PHE A 125 12.90 1.98 8.50
N SER A 126 12.98 1.65 9.79
CA SER A 126 14.21 1.24 10.44
C SER A 126 14.02 -0.07 11.20
N PHE A 127 15.09 -0.87 11.24
CA PHE A 127 15.13 -2.08 12.04
C PHE A 127 15.34 -1.71 13.49
N GLU A 128 14.49 -2.22 14.38
CA GLU A 128 14.61 -2.00 15.82
C GLU A 128 15.30 -3.20 16.47
N ARG A 129 14.70 -4.39 16.35
CA ARG A 129 15.22 -5.64 16.90
C ARG A 129 14.66 -6.87 16.18
N MET A 130 15.25 -8.03 16.43
CA MET A 130 14.62 -9.31 16.11
C MET A 130 13.45 -9.58 17.05
N LEU A 131 12.44 -10.29 16.56
CA LEU A 131 11.43 -10.89 17.42
C LEU A 131 12.05 -12.03 18.25
N THR A 132 11.56 -12.21 19.49
CA THR A 132 11.95 -13.35 20.33
C THR A 132 11.43 -14.68 19.74
N ALA A 133 11.77 -15.82 20.34
CA ALA A 133 11.24 -17.10 19.87
C ALA A 133 9.71 -17.18 20.05
N GLU A 134 9.22 -16.69 21.18
CA GLU A 134 7.80 -16.66 21.56
C GLU A 134 7.02 -15.76 20.59
N GLU A 135 7.51 -14.54 20.36
CA GLU A 135 6.90 -13.59 19.42
C GLU A 135 6.85 -14.16 17.99
N ARG A 136 7.93 -14.81 17.53
CA ARG A 136 7.96 -15.44 16.20
C ARG A 136 6.93 -16.53 16.05
N ASN A 137 6.74 -17.36 17.07
CA ASN A 137 5.73 -18.42 17.06
C ASN A 137 4.32 -17.83 17.00
N ALA A 138 4.03 -16.78 17.78
CA ALA A 138 2.75 -16.08 17.73
C ALA A 138 2.48 -15.44 16.36
N VAL A 139 3.49 -14.80 15.75
CA VAL A 139 3.37 -14.11 14.46
C VAL A 139 3.22 -15.07 13.27
N ALA A 140 3.70 -16.31 13.38
CA ALA A 140 3.65 -17.29 12.29
C ALA A 140 2.20 -17.58 11.86
N GLY A 141 1.30 -17.89 12.81
CA GLY A 141 -0.11 -18.16 12.51
C GLY A 141 -0.85 -16.95 11.94
N VAL A 142 -0.55 -15.76 12.46
CA VAL A 142 -1.10 -14.49 11.96
C VAL A 142 -0.66 -14.25 10.51
N SER A 143 0.60 -14.56 10.18
CA SER A 143 1.13 -14.36 8.83
C SER A 143 0.39 -15.22 7.79
N GLU A 144 0.09 -16.47 8.10
CA GLU A 144 -0.66 -17.35 7.18
C GLU A 144 -2.12 -16.93 7.04
N THR A 145 -2.77 -16.56 8.15
CA THR A 145 -4.15 -16.05 8.13
C THR A 145 -4.27 -14.80 7.25
N VAL A 146 -3.32 -13.87 7.37
CA VAL A 146 -3.30 -12.65 6.56
C VAL A 146 -3.04 -12.93 5.09
N LYS A 147 -2.18 -13.89 4.74
CA LYS A 147 -1.97 -14.28 3.34
C LYS A 147 -3.23 -14.86 2.72
N ALA A 148 -3.95 -15.71 3.45
CA ALA A 148 -5.22 -16.27 3.00
C ALA A 148 -6.28 -15.17 2.82
N TYR A 149 -6.34 -14.22 3.75
CA TYR A 149 -7.17 -13.02 3.61
C TYR A 149 -6.80 -12.21 2.35
N ALA A 150 -5.51 -11.88 2.17
CA ALA A 150 -5.02 -11.08 1.07
C ALA A 150 -5.25 -11.72 -0.31
N ALA A 151 -5.19 -13.06 -0.39
CA ALA A 151 -5.45 -13.81 -1.60
C ALA A 151 -6.91 -13.70 -2.10
N ASN A 152 -7.85 -13.35 -1.20
CA ASN A 152 -9.27 -13.19 -1.53
C ASN A 152 -9.69 -11.74 -1.78
N LEU A 153 -8.74 -10.80 -1.83
CA LEU A 153 -9.05 -9.40 -2.11
C LEU A 153 -9.52 -9.22 -3.55
N THR A 154 -10.45 -8.29 -3.72
CA THR A 154 -10.98 -7.89 -5.03
C THR A 154 -10.70 -6.42 -5.26
N PRO A 155 -10.81 -5.89 -6.50
CA PRO A 155 -10.61 -4.46 -6.73
C PRO A 155 -11.43 -3.55 -5.80
N ALA A 156 -12.60 -3.98 -5.34
CA ALA A 156 -13.39 -3.25 -4.34
C ALA A 156 -12.66 -3.06 -2.99
N SER A 157 -11.71 -3.92 -2.65
CA SER A 157 -10.86 -3.78 -1.46
C SER A 157 -9.78 -2.70 -1.59
N LEU A 158 -9.68 -2.01 -2.74
CA LEU A 158 -8.77 -0.90 -2.99
C LEU A 158 -9.43 0.48 -2.83
N ILE A 159 -10.69 0.52 -2.41
CA ILE A 159 -11.35 1.75 -1.97
C ILE A 159 -10.51 2.31 -0.81
N ASP A 160 -10.09 3.57 -0.92
CA ASP A 160 -9.35 4.22 0.16
C ASP A 160 -10.37 4.53 1.28
N ASP A 161 -10.28 3.84 2.43
CA ASP A 161 -11.20 3.96 3.58
C ASP A 161 -11.11 5.29 4.35
N GLU A 162 -10.36 6.29 3.86
CA GLU A 162 -10.32 7.59 4.53
C GLU A 162 -11.62 8.34 4.26
N PRO A 163 -12.43 8.67 5.29
CA PRO A 163 -13.59 9.53 5.10
C PRO A 163 -13.08 10.86 4.53
N LEU A 164 -13.62 11.23 3.37
CA LEU A 164 -13.20 12.44 2.69
C LEU A 164 -13.73 13.65 3.47
N VAL A 165 -12.85 14.32 4.20
CA VAL A 165 -13.17 15.56 4.92
C VAL A 165 -12.90 16.73 3.99
N ASP A 166 -13.94 17.50 3.69
CA ASP A 166 -13.82 18.76 2.97
C ASP A 166 -12.84 19.69 3.72
N PRO A 167 -11.74 20.14 3.08
CA PRO A 167 -10.72 20.95 3.74
C PRO A 167 -11.18 22.36 4.12
N GLU A 168 -12.29 22.85 3.56
CA GLU A 168 -12.89 24.16 3.87
C GLU A 168 -14.05 24.03 4.87
N THR A 169 -14.89 23.00 4.75
CA THR A 169 -16.11 22.86 5.58
C THR A 169 -15.99 21.84 6.71
N GLY A 170 -15.04 20.91 6.63
CA GLY A 170 -14.88 19.82 7.59
C GLY A 170 -15.93 18.70 7.45
N GLU A 171 -16.77 18.74 6.40
CA GLU A 171 -17.84 17.77 6.19
C GLU A 171 -17.33 16.48 5.52
N ILE A 172 -17.96 15.35 5.87
CA ILE A 172 -17.66 14.04 5.25
C ILE A 172 -18.38 13.97 3.91
N ILE A 173 -17.64 13.92 2.81
CA ILE A 173 -18.19 13.83 1.46
C ILE A 173 -18.63 12.38 1.18
N GLU A 174 -19.92 12.20 0.90
CA GLU A 174 -20.50 10.89 0.64
C GLU A 174 -20.17 10.34 -0.77
N PRO A 175 -20.10 9.01 -0.95
CA PRO A 175 -19.91 8.39 -2.27
C PRO A 175 -21.03 8.68 -3.25
N LEU A 176 -20.67 8.93 -4.52
CA LEU A 176 -21.64 8.96 -5.62
C LEU A 176 -22.29 7.57 -5.76
N LYS A 177 -23.63 7.54 -5.68
CA LYS A 177 -24.45 6.33 -5.91
C LYS A 177 -24.44 5.89 -7.36
#